data_AF-A0A1T1AX35-F1
#
_entry.id   AF-A0A1T1AX35-F1
#
_cell.length_a   1.000
_cell.length_b   1.000
_cell.length_c   1.000
_cell.angle_alpha   90.00
_cell.angle_beta   90.00
_cell.angle_gamma   90.00
#
_symmetry.space_group_name_H-M   'P 1'
#
loop_
_entity.id
_entity.type
_entity.pdbx_description
1 polymer ?
#
loop_
_entity_poly.entity_id
_entity_poly.type
_entity_poly.pdbx_seq_one_letter_code
_entity_poly.pdbx_strand_id
1 'polypeptide(L)'
;MAALVFGATAWATPLLRCEVTYAGSAHVLEATPVTDPYPVPAVDIGGRFWFKPVMVGQGSRVDYVKLYAYLDTRQQPLLIHEAIHLPPFQTGETAYPLTGTHHLYAGPVERELIYSCTLQGVQP
;
A
#
# COMPACT_ATOMS: atom_id res chain seq x y z
N MET A 1 -10.04 -7.68 48.84
CA MET A 1 -9.96 -6.72 47.71
C MET A 1 -9.68 -7.52 46.45
N ALA A 2 -10.69 -7.72 45.59
CA ALA A 2 -10.52 -8.40 44.31
C ALA A 2 -10.04 -7.38 43.28
N ALA A 3 -8.83 -7.58 42.75
CA ALA A 3 -8.28 -6.75 41.67
C ALA A 3 -8.85 -7.25 40.33
N LEU A 4 -9.65 -6.41 39.67
CA LEU A 4 -10.08 -6.63 38.29
C LEU A 4 -8.90 -6.28 37.36
N VAL A 5 -8.36 -7.31 36.70
CA VAL A 5 -7.38 -7.13 35.63
C VAL A 5 -8.16 -6.75 34.36
N PHE A 6 -8.09 -5.48 33.97
CA PHE A 6 -8.57 -5.06 32.65
C PHE A 6 -7.58 -5.56 31.60
N GLY A 7 -7.96 -6.61 30.87
CA GLY A 7 -7.23 -7.01 29.67
C GLY A 7 -7.41 -5.95 28.60
N ALA A 8 -6.38 -5.15 28.34
CA ALA A 8 -6.37 -4.27 27.18
C ALA A 8 -6.24 -5.15 25.92
N THR A 9 -7.30 -5.22 25.12
CA THR A 9 -7.19 -5.68 23.73
C THR A 9 -6.34 -4.68 22.97
N ALA A 10 -5.05 -4.98 22.83
CA ALA A 10 -4.17 -4.26 21.92
C ALA A 10 -4.58 -4.62 20.49
N TRP A 11 -5.26 -3.71 19.81
CA TRP A 11 -5.64 -3.90 18.42
C TRP A 11 -4.46 -3.64 17.49
N ALA A 12 -4.30 -4.48 16.47
CA ALA A 12 -3.27 -4.30 15.46
C ALA A 12 -3.51 -2.97 14.69
N THR A 13 -2.44 -2.24 14.43
CA THR A 13 -2.51 -1.06 13.54
C THR A 13 -2.73 -1.56 12.11
N PRO A 14 -3.60 -0.93 11.30
CA PRO A 14 -3.80 -1.32 9.92
C PRO A 14 -2.48 -1.33 9.16
N LEU A 15 -2.29 -2.35 8.34
CA LEU A 15 -1.07 -2.54 7.57
C LEU A 15 -1.42 -2.90 6.13
N LEU A 16 -0.98 -2.06 5.20
CA LEU A 16 -0.95 -2.35 3.78
C LEU A 16 0.45 -2.86 3.44
N ARG A 17 0.55 -4.09 2.96
CA ARG A 17 1.81 -4.67 2.47
C ARG A 17 1.69 -4.89 0.97
N CYS A 18 2.59 -4.31 0.19
CA CYS A 18 2.64 -4.45 -1.25
C CYS A 18 3.92 -5.18 -1.67
N GLU A 19 3.79 -6.23 -2.45
CA GLU A 19 4.90 -6.87 -3.15
C GLU A 19 4.99 -6.28 -4.55
N VAL A 20 6.13 -5.70 -4.90
CA VAL A 20 6.36 -4.99 -6.15
C VAL A 20 7.59 -5.59 -6.82
N THR A 21 7.43 -6.14 -8.02
CA THR A 21 8.50 -6.79 -8.77
C THR A 21 8.80 -6.05 -10.05
N TYR A 22 10.09 -5.83 -10.32
CA TYR A 22 10.59 -5.31 -11.58
C TYR A 22 11.88 -6.03 -11.96
N ALA A 23 11.98 -6.48 -13.21
CA ALA A 23 13.18 -7.14 -13.75
C ALA A 23 13.73 -8.29 -12.86
N GLY A 24 12.83 -9.06 -12.23
CA GLY A 24 13.17 -10.16 -11.34
C GLY A 24 13.57 -9.75 -9.91
N SER A 25 13.63 -8.46 -9.59
CA SER A 25 13.84 -7.96 -8.23
C SER A 25 12.52 -7.64 -7.56
N ALA A 26 12.32 -8.18 -6.35
CA ALA A 26 11.13 -7.95 -5.55
C ALA A 26 11.40 -6.96 -4.41
N HIS A 27 10.48 -6.03 -4.23
CA HIS A 27 10.44 -5.04 -3.17
C HIS A 27 9.19 -5.26 -2.33
N VAL A 28 9.33 -5.25 -1.00
CA VAL A 28 8.18 -5.27 -0.08
C VAL A 28 8.05 -3.87 0.51
N LEU A 29 6.89 -3.25 0.27
CA LEU A 29 6.57 -1.92 0.75
C LEU A 29 5.44 -2.03 1.76
N GLU A 30 5.60 -1.35 2.90
CA GLU A 30 4.59 -1.31 3.95
C GLU A 30 4.10 0.13 4.15
N ALA A 31 2.80 0.28 4.32
CA ALA A 31 2.16 1.56 4.62
C ALA A 31 1.17 1.39 5.77
N THR A 32 1.25 2.31 6.72
CA THR A 32 0.28 2.49 7.81
C THR A 32 -0.61 3.71 7.54
N PRO A 33 -1.76 3.84 8.21
CA PRO A 33 -2.64 5.00 8.03
C PRO A 33 -1.92 6.32 8.30
N VAL A 34 -2.07 7.27 7.37
CA VAL A 34 -1.68 8.66 7.54
C VAL A 34 -2.89 9.58 7.41
N THR A 35 -2.85 10.74 8.05
CA THR A 35 -3.87 11.78 7.89
C THR A 35 -3.59 12.73 6.72
N ASP A 36 -2.31 12.91 6.37
CA ASP A 36 -1.86 13.71 5.23
C ASP A 36 -1.13 12.81 4.20
N PRO A 37 -1.68 12.62 2.99
CA PRO A 37 -1.07 11.76 1.96
C PRO A 37 0.09 12.43 1.20
N TYR A 38 0.26 13.75 1.29
CA TYR A 38 1.25 14.48 0.48
C TYR A 38 2.70 14.17 0.85
N PRO A 39 3.09 14.08 2.14
CA PRO A 39 4.46 13.79 2.53
C PRO A 39 4.91 12.35 2.26
N VAL A 40 3.98 11.43 1.97
CA VAL A 40 4.31 10.02 1.73
C VAL A 40 5.19 9.92 0.48
N PRO A 41 6.44 9.41 0.59
CA PRO A 41 7.34 9.35 -0.55
C PRO A 41 6.93 8.25 -1.53
N ALA A 42 7.29 8.42 -2.80
CA ALA A 42 7.33 7.30 -3.73
C ALA A 42 8.67 6.56 -3.56
N VAL A 43 8.61 5.23 -3.63
CA VAL A 43 9.79 4.36 -3.47
C VAL A 43 10.33 4.01 -4.86
N ASP A 44 11.64 4.14 -5.04
CA ASP A 44 12.32 3.72 -6.27
C ASP A 44 12.29 2.19 -6.41
N ILE A 45 11.89 1.74 -7.59
CA ILE A 45 11.84 0.35 -8.00
C ILE A 45 12.78 0.20 -9.19
N GLY A 46 14.02 -0.17 -8.89
CA GLY A 46 15.05 -0.49 -9.88
C GLY A 46 15.51 0.66 -10.78
N GLY A 47 15.34 1.93 -10.36
CA GLY A 47 15.73 3.13 -11.12
C GLY A 47 14.90 3.33 -12.40
N ARG A 48 13.70 2.76 -12.43
CA ARG A 48 12.84 2.68 -13.62
C ARG A 48 11.38 2.96 -13.31
N PHE A 49 10.92 2.54 -12.15
CA PHE A 49 9.58 2.85 -11.68
C PHE A 49 9.66 3.48 -10.29
N TRP A 50 8.63 4.25 -9.96
CA TRP A 50 8.37 4.67 -8.59
C TRP A 50 7.03 4.09 -8.16
N PHE A 51 6.96 3.48 -6.98
CA PHE A 51 5.71 2.96 -6.42
C PHE A 51 5.39 3.69 -5.12
N LYS A 52 4.16 4.20 -5.00
CA LYS A 52 3.70 4.95 -3.81
C LYS A 52 2.39 4.34 -3.30
N PRO A 53 2.46 3.46 -2.29
CA PRO A 53 1.28 2.99 -1.58
C PRO A 53 0.92 4.01 -0.49
N VAL A 54 -0.32 4.51 -0.51
CA VAL A 54 -0.83 5.46 0.47
C VAL A 54 -2.08 4.88 1.11
N MET A 55 -2.06 4.73 2.43
CA MET A 55 -3.25 4.43 3.21
C MET A 55 -3.62 5.68 4.00
N VAL A 56 -4.81 6.23 3.73
CA VAL A 56 -5.32 7.36 4.50
C VAL A 56 -6.33 6.86 5.51
N GLY A 57 -6.22 7.37 6.74
CA GLY A 57 -7.05 6.97 7.86
C GLY A 57 -6.55 7.55 9.18
N GLN A 58 -7.21 7.16 10.26
CA GLN A 58 -6.84 7.57 11.61
C GLN A 58 -6.98 6.40 12.58
N GLY A 59 -5.90 6.08 13.29
CA GLY A 59 -5.84 4.92 14.16
C GLY A 59 -6.07 3.64 13.36
N SER A 60 -7.12 2.92 13.69
CA SER A 60 -7.54 1.66 13.03
C SER A 60 -8.55 1.85 11.89
N ARG A 61 -9.08 3.07 11.72
CA ARG A 61 -10.00 3.41 10.64
C ARG A 61 -9.19 3.68 9.37
N VAL A 62 -9.57 3.04 8.27
CA VAL A 62 -9.02 3.28 6.94
C VAL A 62 -10.09 3.95 6.08
N ASP A 63 -9.81 5.18 5.63
CA ASP A 63 -10.72 5.99 4.82
C ASP A 63 -10.61 5.64 3.34
N TYR A 64 -9.37 5.43 2.85
CA TYR A 64 -9.10 4.92 1.51
C TYR A 64 -7.66 4.42 1.38
N VAL A 65 -7.41 3.61 0.36
CA VAL A 65 -6.06 3.26 -0.10
C VAL A 65 -5.88 3.76 -1.53
N LYS A 66 -4.73 4.39 -1.80
CA LYS A 66 -4.32 4.76 -3.15
C LYS A 66 -2.97 4.14 -3.49
N LEU A 67 -2.90 3.54 -4.67
CA LEU A 67 -1.67 2.96 -5.21
C LEU A 67 -1.29 3.74 -6.45
N TYR A 68 -0.09 4.29 -6.47
CA TYR A 68 0.44 5.00 -7.62
C TYR A 68 1.66 4.26 -8.15
N ALA A 69 1.73 4.14 -9.48
CA ALA A 69 2.96 3.76 -10.16
C ALA A 69 3.35 4.87 -11.15
N TYR A 70 4.62 5.24 -11.11
CA TYR A 70 5.22 6.19 -12.03
C TYR A 70 6.32 5.50 -12.82
N LEU A 71 6.46 5.87 -14.09
CA LEU A 71 7.64 5.57 -14.88
C LEU A 71 8.68 6.67 -14.66
N ASP A 72 9.92 6.28 -14.39
CA ASP A 72 11.04 7.21 -14.34
C ASP A 72 11.36 7.73 -15.75
N THR A 73 11.40 9.06 -15.92
CA THR A 73 11.73 9.69 -17.20
C THR A 73 12.78 10.79 -17.02
N ARG A 74 13.42 11.20 -18.12
CA ARG A 74 14.48 12.23 -18.09
C ARG A 74 14.04 13.58 -17.53
N GLN A 75 12.76 13.94 -17.65
CA GLN A 75 12.26 15.23 -17.18
C GLN A 75 11.66 15.13 -15.78
N GLN A 76 10.72 14.20 -15.60
CA GLN A 76 10.03 13.97 -14.34
C GLN A 76 9.39 12.58 -14.31
N PRO A 77 9.15 11.99 -13.13
CA PRO A 77 8.33 10.79 -13.03
C PRO A 77 6.95 10.99 -13.69
N LEU A 78 6.58 10.09 -14.60
CA LEU A 78 5.30 10.10 -15.30
C LEU A 78 4.34 9.14 -14.61
N LEU A 79 3.17 9.62 -14.15
CA LEU A 79 2.14 8.75 -13.61
C LEU A 79 1.61 7.82 -14.71
N ILE A 80 1.74 6.51 -14.52
CA ILE A 80 1.25 5.50 -15.46
C ILE A 80 0.05 4.72 -14.91
N HIS A 81 -0.17 4.76 -13.60
CA HIS A 81 -1.27 4.06 -12.96
C HIS A 81 -1.64 4.70 -11.62
N GLU A 82 -2.94 4.90 -11.39
CA GLU A 82 -3.55 5.17 -10.08
C GLU A 82 -4.68 4.18 -9.85
N ALA A 83 -4.66 3.49 -8.72
CA ALA A 83 -5.79 2.68 -8.23
C ALA A 83 -6.27 3.27 -6.89
N ILE A 84 -7.60 3.43 -6.77
CA ILE A 84 -8.24 3.95 -5.56
C ILE A 84 -9.17 2.85 -5.02
N HIS A 85 -8.91 2.42 -3.79
CA HIS A 85 -9.74 1.49 -3.06
C HIS A 85 -10.47 2.23 -1.94
N LEU A 86 -11.79 2.10 -1.94
CA LEU A 86 -12.69 2.74 -0.98
C LEU A 86 -13.32 1.67 -0.08
N PRO A 87 -13.78 2.03 1.13
CA PRO A 87 -14.53 1.13 2.00
C PRO A 87 -15.83 0.63 1.33
N PRO A 88 -16.40 -0.49 1.82
CA PRO A 88 -16.01 -1.22 3.02
C PRO A 88 -14.78 -2.11 2.82
N PHE A 89 -13.85 -2.04 3.78
CA PHE A 89 -12.70 -2.96 3.87
C PHE A 89 -13.05 -4.15 4.76
N GLN A 90 -12.38 -5.30 4.54
CA GLN A 90 -12.55 -6.44 5.43
C GLN A 90 -11.88 -6.14 6.77
N THR A 91 -12.63 -6.34 7.86
CA THR A 91 -12.14 -6.09 9.22
C THR A 91 -11.48 -7.33 9.80
N GLY A 92 -10.45 -7.15 10.62
CA GLY A 92 -9.78 -8.23 11.32
C GLY A 92 -8.27 -8.23 11.14
N GLU A 93 -7.59 -9.09 11.90
CA GLU A 93 -6.13 -9.14 11.95
C GLU A 93 -5.51 -9.94 10.79
N THR A 94 -6.31 -10.76 10.10
CA THR A 94 -5.84 -11.59 9.00
C THR A 94 -5.67 -10.77 7.72
N ALA A 95 -4.49 -10.85 7.10
CA ALA A 95 -4.26 -10.30 5.78
C ALA A 95 -5.20 -10.89 4.74
N TYR A 96 -5.86 -10.01 3.99
CA TYR A 96 -6.61 -10.36 2.80
C TYR A 96 -6.03 -9.66 1.57
N PRO A 97 -6.16 -10.25 0.38
CA PRO A 97 -5.73 -9.62 -0.87
C PRO A 97 -6.62 -8.39 -1.15
N LEU A 98 -6.11 -7.19 -0.85
CA LEU A 98 -6.79 -5.93 -1.20
C LEU A 98 -6.86 -5.78 -2.72
N THR A 99 -5.82 -6.24 -3.41
CA THR A 99 -5.74 -6.32 -4.86
C THR A 99 -5.55 -7.77 -5.31
N GLY A 100 -5.67 -8.01 -6.61
CA GLY A 100 -5.04 -9.16 -7.26
C GLY A 100 -3.59 -8.85 -7.65
N THR A 101 -3.05 -9.62 -8.60
CA THR A 101 -1.79 -9.28 -9.27
C THR A 101 -2.07 -8.32 -10.42
N HIS A 102 -1.39 -7.18 -10.41
CA HIS A 102 -1.44 -6.17 -11.46
C HIS A 102 -0.14 -6.20 -12.26
N HIS A 103 -0.26 -6.12 -13.58
CA HIS A 103 0.87 -6.00 -14.50
C HIS A 103 0.75 -4.66 -15.22
N LEU A 104 1.76 -3.80 -15.07
CA LEU A 104 1.82 -2.49 -15.70
C LEU A 104 2.96 -2.49 -16.72
N TYR A 105 2.63 -2.17 -17.97
CA TYR A 105 3.61 -2.08 -19.06
C TYR A 105 3.81 -0.63 -19.46
N ALA A 106 5.03 -0.13 -19.39
CA ALA A 106 5.33 1.26 -19.73
C ALA A 106 6.76 1.49 -20.22
N GLY A 107 6.95 2.62 -20.90
CA GLY A 107 8.25 3.10 -21.36
C GLY A 107 8.81 2.33 -22.58
N PRO A 108 10.06 2.61 -22.97
CA PRO A 108 10.71 1.92 -24.06
C PRO A 108 10.82 0.41 -23.76
N VAL A 109 10.58 -0.41 -24.79
CA VAL A 109 10.59 -1.88 -24.76
C VAL A 109 9.60 -2.53 -23.77
N GLU A 110 8.47 -1.88 -23.50
CA GLU A 110 7.35 -2.44 -22.74
C GLU A 110 7.77 -3.02 -21.38
N ARG A 111 8.51 -2.23 -20.59
CA ARG A 111 8.95 -2.65 -19.25
C ARG A 111 7.75 -3.01 -18.39
N GLU A 112 7.85 -4.15 -17.71
CA GLU A 112 6.80 -4.68 -16.86
C GLU A 112 7.11 -4.43 -15.38
N LEU A 113 6.20 -3.72 -14.71
CA LEU A 113 6.12 -3.64 -13.25
C LEU A 113 4.95 -4.52 -12.79
N ILE A 114 5.21 -5.43 -11.85
CA ILE A 114 4.19 -6.30 -11.28
C ILE A 114 3.95 -5.88 -9.83
N TYR A 115 2.70 -5.79 -9.38
CA TYR A 115 2.42 -5.60 -7.96
C TYR A 115 1.19 -6.34 -7.46
N SER A 116 1.18 -6.66 -6.17
CA SER A 116 0.01 -7.10 -5.42
C SER A 116 0.06 -6.52 -4.01
N CYS A 117 -1.10 -6.22 -3.41
CA CYS A 117 -1.16 -5.67 -2.06
C CYS A 117 -2.17 -6.42 -1.18
N THR A 118 -1.79 -6.63 0.08
CA THR A 118 -2.65 -7.17 1.14
C THR A 118 -2.97 -6.10 2.17
N LEU A 119 -4.15 -6.16 2.78
CA LEU A 119 -4.57 -5.30 3.88
C LEU A 119 -4.95 -6.15 5.09
N GLN A 120 -4.60 -5.68 6.29
CA GLN A 120 -4.99 -6.29 7.57
C GLN A 120 -5.14 -5.22 8.65
N GLY A 121 -5.70 -5.60 9.79
CA GLY A 121 -5.77 -4.76 10.99
C GLY A 121 -6.83 -3.66 10.95
N VAL A 122 -7.75 -3.70 9.98
CA VAL A 122 -8.83 -2.71 9.85
C VAL A 122 -9.93 -2.99 10.87
N GLN A 123 -10.48 -1.93 11.47
CA GLN A 123 -11.62 -2.01 12.38
C GLN A 123 -12.96 -1.63 11.71
N PRO A 124 -14.10 -2.10 12.26
CA PRO A 124 -15.44 -1.73 11.80
C PRO A 124 -15.75 -0.23 11.86
#